data_AF-A0A3Q3XF64-F1
#
_entry.id   AF-A0A3Q3XF64-F1
#
_cell.length_a   1.000
_cell.length_b   1.000
_cell.length_c   1.000
_cell.angle_alpha   90.00
_cell.angle_beta   90.00
_cell.angle_gamma   90.00
#
_symmetry.space_group_name_H-M   'P 1'
#
loop_
_entity.id
_entity.type
_entity.pdbx_description
1 polymer ?
#
loop_
_entity_poly.entity_id
_entity_poly.type
_entity_poly.pdbx_seq_one_letter_code
_entity_poly.pdbx_strand_id
1 'polypeptide(L)'
;MADIDKLNIDSIIQRLLEVRGAKPGKNVQLQENEIRGLCLKSREIFLSQPILLELEAPLKICGDIHGQYYDLLRLFEYGGFPPESNYLFLGDYVDRGKQSLETICLFASINRIYGFYDECKRRYNIKLWKTFTDCFNCLPIAAIVDEKIFCCHGGALSADSMEQIRRIMRPTDVPDQGLLCDLLWSDPDKDVLGWGENDRGVSFTFGSEVVAKFLHKHDLDLICRAHQVVEDGYEFFAKRQLVTLFSAPNYCGEFDNAGAMMSVDETLMLFYAFFVISFP
;
A
#
# COMPACT_ATOMS: atom_id res chain seq x y z
N MET A 1 11.84 24.28 15.92
CA MET A 1 11.49 24.34 14.48
C MET A 1 12.69 24.70 13.61
N ALA A 2 13.95 24.47 14.02
CA ALA A 2 15.14 25.02 13.35
C ALA A 2 16.05 23.99 12.63
N ASP A 3 15.59 22.74 12.40
CA ASP A 3 16.45 21.69 11.82
C ASP A 3 15.79 20.87 10.68
N ILE A 4 14.56 21.22 10.26
CA ILE A 4 13.85 20.48 9.20
C ILE A 4 14.31 20.95 7.80
N ASP A 5 14.74 22.21 7.64
CA ASP A 5 15.16 22.79 6.36
C ASP A 5 16.52 22.28 5.83
N LYS A 6 17.17 21.35 6.53
CA LYS A 6 18.44 20.74 6.12
C LYS A 6 18.34 19.25 5.80
N LEU A 7 17.13 18.73 5.57
CA LEU A 7 16.97 17.32 5.21
C LEU A 7 17.54 17.09 3.80
N ASN A 8 18.72 16.46 3.73
CA ASN A 8 19.34 16.09 2.47
C ASN A 8 18.71 14.79 1.94
N ILE A 9 17.60 14.93 1.23
CA ILE A 9 16.81 13.82 0.68
C ILE A 9 17.66 12.96 -0.27
N ASP A 10 18.47 13.59 -1.13
CA ASP A 10 19.29 12.88 -2.11
C ASP A 10 20.32 11.97 -1.43
N SER A 11 20.95 12.46 -0.36
CA SER A 11 21.88 11.66 0.45
C SER A 11 21.21 10.48 1.15
N ILE A 12 19.96 10.63 1.57
CA ILE A 12 19.17 9.54 2.18
C ILE A 12 18.84 8.49 1.11
N ILE A 13 18.31 8.93 -0.04
CA ILE A 13 17.96 8.04 -1.16
C ILE A 13 19.20 7.27 -1.63
N GLN A 14 20.33 7.95 -1.81
CA GLN A 14 21.57 7.30 -2.23
C GLN A 14 21.97 6.17 -1.26
N ARG A 15 21.97 6.41 0.05
CA ARG A 15 22.28 5.38 1.06
C ARG A 15 21.28 4.22 1.07
N LEU A 16 20.00 4.52 0.84
CA LEU A 16 18.97 3.49 0.72
C LEU A 16 19.21 2.60 -0.51
N LEU A 17 19.64 3.17 -1.64
CA LEU A 17 19.88 2.43 -2.88
C LEU A 17 21.26 1.73 -2.94
N GLU A 18 22.25 2.16 -2.13
CA GLU A 18 23.59 1.56 -2.09
C GLU A 18 23.60 0.07 -1.72
N VAL A 19 22.55 -0.43 -1.06
CA VAL A 19 22.48 -1.85 -0.66
C VAL A 19 21.94 -2.78 -1.74
N ARG A 20 21.55 -2.27 -2.91
CA ARG A 20 21.04 -3.09 -4.04
C ARG A 20 21.97 -4.23 -4.43
N GLY A 21 23.28 -3.98 -4.48
CA GLY A 21 24.29 -4.99 -4.80
C GLY A 21 24.79 -5.79 -3.58
N ALA A 22 24.27 -5.51 -2.38
CA ALA A 22 24.68 -6.20 -1.17
C ALA A 22 23.87 -7.48 -0.96
N LYS A 23 24.34 -8.33 -0.04
CA LYS A 23 23.59 -9.51 0.40
C LYS A 23 22.23 -9.08 0.97
N PRO A 24 21.10 -9.68 0.54
CA PRO A 24 19.79 -9.43 1.12
C PRO A 24 19.79 -9.48 2.65
N GLY A 25 19.14 -8.49 3.27
CA GLY A 25 19.14 -8.30 4.73
C GLY A 25 20.17 -7.31 5.28
N LYS A 26 21.03 -6.70 4.44
CA LYS A 26 21.91 -5.61 4.91
C LYS A 26 21.05 -4.37 5.23
N ASN A 27 21.13 -3.91 6.47
CA ASN A 27 20.44 -2.71 6.95
C ASN A 27 21.08 -1.43 6.41
N VAL A 28 20.25 -0.39 6.27
CA VAL A 28 20.70 0.97 5.98
C VAL A 28 20.63 1.78 7.28
N GLN A 29 21.74 2.42 7.65
CA GLN A 29 21.79 3.20 8.89
C GLN A 29 21.45 4.67 8.58
N LEU A 30 20.19 5.03 8.82
CA LEU A 30 19.75 6.43 8.85
C LEU A 30 19.78 6.96 10.28
N GLN A 31 20.04 8.26 10.44
CA GLN A 31 19.97 8.92 11.73
C GLN A 31 18.49 9.14 12.11
N GLU A 32 18.18 9.14 13.41
CA GLU A 32 16.79 9.31 13.89
C GLU A 32 16.15 10.63 13.43
N ASN A 33 16.93 11.72 13.40
CA ASN A 33 16.50 13.02 12.89
C ASN A 33 16.19 13.00 11.38
N GLU A 34 16.93 12.21 10.59
CA GLU A 34 16.66 12.02 9.16
C GLU A 34 15.31 11.32 8.97
N ILE A 35 15.08 10.21 9.68
CA ILE A 35 13.81 9.47 9.63
C ILE A 35 12.65 10.34 10.09
N ARG A 36 12.83 11.05 11.22
CA ARG A 36 11.82 12.00 11.72
C ARG A 36 11.54 13.10 10.70
N GLY A 37 12.57 13.63 10.04
CA GLY A 37 12.44 14.61 8.97
C GLY A 37 11.59 14.07 7.81
N LEU A 38 11.84 12.84 7.36
CA LEU A 38 11.04 12.18 6.33
C LEU A 38 9.57 12.05 6.74
N CYS A 39 9.29 11.59 7.95
CA CYS A 39 7.91 11.46 8.44
C CYS A 39 7.18 12.81 8.49
N LEU A 40 7.84 13.84 9.03
CA LEU A 40 7.24 15.18 9.14
C LEU A 40 6.99 15.78 7.76
N LYS A 41 7.94 15.64 6.82
CA LYS A 41 7.80 16.20 5.48
C LYS A 41 6.76 15.46 4.65
N SER A 42 6.75 14.14 4.72
CA SER A 42 5.73 13.31 4.04
C SER A 42 4.34 13.59 4.60
N ARG A 43 4.21 13.76 5.92
CA ARG A 43 2.96 14.15 6.57
C ARG A 43 2.40 15.47 6.04
N GLU A 44 3.25 16.49 5.88
CA GLU A 44 2.85 17.77 5.28
C GLU A 44 2.31 17.58 3.85
N ILE A 45 3.00 16.77 3.04
CA ILE A 45 2.60 16.46 1.66
C ILE A 45 1.25 15.75 1.65
N PHE A 46 1.09 14.69 2.46
CA PHE A 46 -0.17 13.94 2.49
C PHE A 46 -1.36 14.81 2.90
N LEU A 47 -1.19 15.71 3.88
CA LEU A 47 -2.24 16.65 4.29
C LEU A 47 -2.52 17.74 3.25
N SER A 48 -1.55 18.07 2.40
CA SER A 48 -1.74 19.03 1.30
C SER A 48 -2.47 18.43 0.10
N GLN A 49 -2.40 17.12 -0.07
CA GLN A 49 -3.09 16.37 -1.12
C GLN A 49 -4.47 15.89 -0.65
N PRO A 50 -5.42 15.61 -1.56
CA PRO A 50 -6.70 15.00 -1.23
C PRO A 50 -6.55 13.63 -0.55
N ILE A 51 -7.55 13.23 0.25
CA ILE A 51 -7.59 11.88 0.84
C ILE A 51 -8.03 10.80 -0.16
N LEU A 52 -8.86 11.20 -1.13
CA LEU A 52 -9.18 10.47 -2.34
C LEU A 52 -8.38 11.11 -3.48
N LEU A 53 -7.31 10.44 -3.90
CA LEU A 53 -6.45 10.95 -4.96
C LEU A 53 -7.15 10.81 -6.32
N GLU A 54 -6.97 11.81 -7.17
CA GLU A 54 -7.33 11.74 -8.59
C GLU A 54 -6.01 11.70 -9.35
N LEU A 55 -5.75 10.63 -10.08
CA LEU A 55 -4.48 10.33 -10.74
C LEU A 55 -4.71 10.09 -12.24
N GLU A 56 -3.66 10.31 -13.03
CA GLU A 56 -3.66 10.08 -14.48
C GLU A 56 -2.60 9.03 -14.83
N ALA A 57 -2.88 8.20 -15.82
CA ALA A 57 -1.89 7.33 -16.45
C ALA A 57 -0.85 8.15 -17.25
N PRO A 58 0.36 7.62 -17.48
CA PRO A 58 0.83 6.28 -17.14
C PRO A 58 1.30 6.16 -15.68
N LEU A 59 0.98 5.04 -15.04
CA LEU A 59 1.48 4.69 -13.70
C LEU A 59 1.57 3.18 -13.48
N LYS A 60 2.30 2.79 -12.44
CA LYS A 60 2.47 1.42 -11.97
C LYS A 60 1.85 1.27 -10.59
N ILE A 61 0.90 0.36 -10.47
CA ILE A 61 0.18 0.07 -9.23
C ILE A 61 0.79 -1.17 -8.57
N CYS A 62 1.13 -1.06 -7.29
CA CYS A 62 1.76 -2.12 -6.49
C CYS A 62 0.91 -2.42 -5.25
N GLY A 63 0.80 -3.69 -4.89
CA GLY A 63 0.16 -4.15 -3.66
C GLY A 63 1.11 -4.17 -2.47
N ASP A 64 0.87 -5.12 -1.57
CA ASP A 64 1.58 -5.26 -0.30
C ASP A 64 3.09 -5.54 -0.48
N ILE A 65 3.92 -4.98 0.40
CA ILE A 65 5.38 -5.16 0.41
C ILE A 65 5.88 -5.75 1.73
N HIS A 66 5.22 -5.42 2.85
CA HIS A 66 5.48 -5.99 4.18
C HIS A 66 6.96 -6.02 4.59
N GLY A 67 7.70 -4.92 4.41
CA GLY A 67 9.09 -4.83 4.83
C GLY A 67 10.07 -5.73 4.07
N GLN A 68 9.67 -6.30 2.93
CA GLN A 68 10.56 -7.02 2.00
C GLN A 68 11.37 -6.04 1.13
N TYR A 69 12.25 -5.27 1.78
CA TYR A 69 12.95 -4.15 1.14
C TYR A 69 13.74 -4.51 -0.12
N TYR A 70 14.42 -5.67 -0.14
CA TYR A 70 15.15 -6.11 -1.33
C TYR A 70 14.23 -6.46 -2.51
N ASP A 71 13.01 -6.92 -2.23
CA ASP A 71 12.03 -7.19 -3.26
C ASP A 71 11.41 -5.89 -3.78
N LEU A 72 11.24 -4.88 -2.93
CA LEU A 72 10.91 -3.51 -3.37
C LEU A 72 11.99 -2.92 -4.29
N LEU A 73 13.28 -3.11 -3.96
CA LEU A 73 14.37 -2.67 -4.83
C LEU A 73 14.34 -3.37 -6.18
N ARG A 74 14.07 -4.68 -6.20
CA ARG A 74 13.89 -5.45 -7.44
C ARG A 74 12.66 -4.98 -8.22
N LEU A 75 11.56 -4.69 -7.54
CA LEU A 75 10.34 -4.14 -8.14
C LEU A 75 10.68 -2.86 -8.93
N PHE A 76 11.46 -1.94 -8.34
CA PHE A 76 11.93 -0.75 -9.06
C PHE A 76 12.95 -1.03 -10.17
N GLU A 77 13.78 -2.07 -10.05
CA GLU A 77 14.70 -2.46 -11.13
C GLU A 77 13.98 -2.92 -12.40
N TYR A 78 12.86 -3.64 -12.26
CA TYR A 78 12.04 -4.05 -13.39
C TYR A 78 11.07 -2.96 -13.83
N GLY A 79 10.51 -2.20 -12.89
CA GLY A 79 9.51 -1.18 -13.15
C GLY A 79 10.08 0.18 -13.58
N GLY A 80 11.39 0.42 -13.40
CA GLY A 80 12.00 1.75 -13.54
C GLY A 80 11.95 2.51 -12.22
N PHE A 81 13.06 3.14 -11.84
CA PHE A 81 13.13 3.88 -10.57
C PHE A 81 12.41 5.22 -10.71
N PRO A 82 11.70 5.72 -9.69
CA PRO A 82 11.20 7.09 -9.72
C PRO A 82 12.33 8.10 -10.00
N PRO A 83 12.14 9.10 -10.88
CA PRO A 83 10.89 9.48 -11.56
C PRO A 83 10.68 8.85 -12.96
N GLU A 84 11.43 7.83 -13.37
CA GLU A 84 11.27 7.16 -14.67
C GLU A 84 9.88 6.51 -14.84
N SER A 85 9.23 6.17 -13.73
CA SER A 85 7.85 5.71 -13.70
C SER A 85 7.10 6.29 -12.51
N ASN A 86 5.82 6.59 -12.71
CA ASN A 86 4.91 6.97 -11.64
C ASN A 86 4.43 5.72 -10.91
N TYR A 87 4.31 5.80 -9.59
CA TYR A 87 3.87 4.67 -8.77
C TYR A 87 2.70 5.04 -7.87
N LEU A 88 1.74 4.12 -7.77
CA LEU A 88 0.73 4.08 -6.72
C LEU A 88 0.92 2.79 -5.93
N PHE A 89 1.18 2.90 -4.64
CA PHE A 89 1.18 1.73 -3.77
C PHE A 89 -0.13 1.66 -2.97
N LEU A 90 -0.66 0.45 -2.81
CA LEU A 90 -1.98 0.21 -2.22
C LEU A 90 -1.96 -0.04 -0.71
N GLY A 91 -0.83 0.13 -0.04
CA GLY A 91 -0.70 -0.06 1.41
C GLY A 91 0.22 -1.20 1.82
N ASP A 92 0.16 -1.58 3.10
CA ASP A 92 0.90 -2.68 3.70
C ASP A 92 2.39 -2.71 3.37
N TYR A 93 3.05 -1.58 3.63
CA TYR A 93 4.48 -1.42 3.37
C TYR A 93 5.38 -2.06 4.45
N VAL A 94 4.86 -2.35 5.65
CA VAL A 94 5.66 -2.89 6.78
C VAL A 94 4.99 -4.05 7.48
N ASP A 95 5.59 -4.47 8.60
CA ASP A 95 5.24 -5.61 9.42
C ASP A 95 5.57 -6.90 8.70
N ARG A 96 5.73 -8.00 9.46
CA ARG A 96 6.04 -9.35 8.97
C ARG A 96 7.43 -9.54 8.36
N GLY A 97 7.91 -8.62 7.52
CA GLY A 97 9.25 -8.64 6.94
C GLY A 97 10.33 -8.04 7.83
N LYS A 98 11.59 -8.20 7.40
CA LYS A 98 12.79 -7.97 8.22
C LYS A 98 13.31 -6.53 8.19
N GLN A 99 12.86 -5.71 7.23
CA GLN A 99 13.41 -4.38 6.95
C GLN A 99 12.29 -3.36 6.71
N SER A 100 11.41 -3.24 7.70
CA SER A 100 10.26 -2.33 7.62
C SER A 100 10.67 -0.85 7.67
N LEU A 101 11.72 -0.51 8.42
CA LEU A 101 12.23 0.86 8.48
C LEU A 101 12.81 1.36 7.16
N GLU A 102 13.30 0.44 6.31
CA GLU A 102 13.73 0.77 4.96
C GLU A 102 12.57 0.85 3.95
N THR A 103 11.36 0.37 4.30
CA THR A 103 10.20 0.23 3.40
C THR A 103 9.06 1.26 3.68
N ILE A 104 8.67 1.44 4.95
CA ILE A 104 7.77 2.43 5.60
C ILE A 104 6.29 2.54 5.13
N CYS A 105 5.35 2.73 6.10
CA CYS A 105 4.10 1.98 6.46
C CYS A 105 2.72 2.71 6.33
N LEU A 106 1.57 1.97 6.42
CA LEU A 106 0.18 2.48 6.36
C LEU A 106 -0.71 2.27 7.64
N PHE A 107 -0.32 1.55 8.69
CA PHE A 107 -1.25 1.29 9.82
C PHE A 107 -0.62 1.56 11.20
N ALA A 108 -1.22 2.43 12.02
CA ALA A 108 -0.67 2.88 13.30
C ALA A 108 -0.96 2.00 14.53
N SER A 109 -2.11 1.31 14.56
CA SER A 109 -2.62 0.59 15.74
C SER A 109 -2.30 -0.91 15.69
N ILE A 110 -2.31 -1.50 14.50
CA ILE A 110 -2.01 -2.92 14.22
C ILE A 110 -0.50 -3.20 14.28
N ASN A 111 0.33 -2.28 13.78
CA ASN A 111 1.78 -2.40 13.72
C ASN A 111 2.49 -2.55 15.09
N ARG A 112 1.74 -2.34 16.18
CA ARG A 112 2.20 -2.58 17.54
C ARG A 112 2.49 -4.06 17.81
N ILE A 113 1.77 -4.96 17.12
CA ILE A 113 1.78 -6.41 17.39
C ILE A 113 2.55 -7.17 16.30
N TYR A 114 2.61 -6.67 15.06
CA TYR A 114 3.12 -7.41 13.91
C TYR A 114 4.58 -7.10 13.49
N GLY A 115 5.32 -6.41 14.36
CA GLY A 115 6.78 -6.35 14.33
C GLY A 115 7.39 -4.95 14.19
N PHE A 116 6.69 -3.97 13.59
CA PHE A 116 7.28 -2.64 13.34
C PHE A 116 7.54 -1.84 14.63
N TYR A 117 6.66 -1.93 15.63
CA TYR A 117 6.91 -1.33 16.95
C TYR A 117 8.20 -1.88 17.57
N ASP A 118 8.37 -3.20 17.54
CA ASP A 118 9.56 -3.85 18.08
C ASP A 118 10.80 -3.51 17.25
N GLU A 119 10.69 -3.38 15.92
CA GLU A 119 11.79 -2.92 15.07
C GLU A 119 12.22 -1.49 15.41
N CYS A 120 11.27 -0.56 15.54
CA CYS A 120 11.51 0.82 15.95
C CYS A 120 12.14 0.88 17.34
N LYS A 121 11.60 0.14 18.31
CA LYS A 121 12.12 0.08 19.68
C LYS A 121 13.53 -0.51 19.73
N ARG A 122 13.83 -1.52 18.92
CA ARG A 122 15.14 -2.19 18.86
C ARG A 122 16.21 -1.36 18.17
N ARG A 123 15.88 -0.69 17.06
CA ARG A 123 16.85 0.07 16.23
C ARG A 123 16.98 1.53 16.64
N TYR A 124 15.91 2.10 17.20
CA TYR A 124 15.82 3.51 17.59
C TYR A 124 15.13 3.64 18.95
N ASN A 125 13.89 4.11 18.99
CA ASN A 125 13.11 4.27 20.20
C ASN A 125 11.60 4.31 19.91
N ILE A 126 10.80 4.28 20.98
CA ILE A 126 9.32 4.31 20.91
C ILE A 126 8.79 5.66 20.41
N LYS A 127 9.54 6.76 20.60
CA LYS A 127 9.13 8.09 20.14
C LYS A 127 9.16 8.17 18.60
N LEU A 128 10.11 7.48 17.97
CA LEU A 128 10.17 7.37 16.52
C LEU A 128 8.96 6.59 15.97
N TRP A 129 8.57 5.48 16.63
CA TRP A 129 7.33 4.77 16.27
C TRP A 129 6.09 5.68 16.34
N LYS A 130 5.95 6.51 17.39
CA LYS A 130 4.86 7.49 17.46
C LYS A 130 4.91 8.52 16.32
N THR A 131 6.11 8.93 15.92
CA THR A 131 6.30 9.85 14.78
C THR A 131 5.84 9.22 13.47
N PHE A 132 6.07 7.91 13.30
CA PHE A 132 5.54 7.14 12.18
C PHE A 132 4.02 7.06 12.22
N THR A 133 3.43 6.72 13.37
CA THR A 133 1.97 6.74 13.58
C THR A 133 1.35 8.08 13.18
N ASP A 134 1.92 9.20 13.60
CA ASP A 134 1.42 10.53 13.24
C ASP A 134 1.48 10.80 11.73
N CYS A 135 2.44 10.20 11.04
CA CYS A 135 2.58 10.26 9.58
C CYS A 135 1.52 9.40 8.88
N PHE A 136 1.33 8.15 9.33
CA PHE A 136 0.40 7.20 8.71
C PHE A 136 -1.06 7.62 8.84
N ASN A 137 -1.41 8.22 9.98
CA ASN A 137 -2.74 8.78 10.20
C ASN A 137 -3.10 9.90 9.20
N CYS A 138 -2.12 10.37 8.40
CA CYS A 138 -2.32 11.38 7.37
C CYS A 138 -2.32 10.81 5.95
N LEU A 139 -2.12 9.51 5.73
CA LEU A 139 -2.09 8.94 4.38
C LEU A 139 -3.45 9.08 3.66
N PRO A 140 -3.46 9.24 2.32
CA PRO A 140 -4.67 9.07 1.53
C PRO A 140 -5.15 7.61 1.62
N ILE A 141 -6.44 7.38 1.41
CA ILE A 141 -7.10 6.08 1.66
C ILE A 141 -7.58 5.38 0.40
N ALA A 142 -7.72 6.13 -0.69
CA ALA A 142 -8.10 5.61 -1.99
C ALA A 142 -7.59 6.54 -3.10
N ALA A 143 -7.57 6.02 -4.33
CA ALA A 143 -7.28 6.78 -5.53
C ALA A 143 -8.25 6.39 -6.65
N ILE A 144 -8.50 7.31 -7.58
CA ILE A 144 -9.16 7.03 -8.85
C ILE A 144 -8.16 7.38 -9.95
N VAL A 145 -7.90 6.43 -10.84
CA VAL A 145 -7.04 6.64 -12.02
C VAL A 145 -7.91 6.87 -13.24
N ASP A 146 -7.71 7.99 -13.93
CA ASP A 146 -8.38 8.40 -15.16
C ASP A 146 -9.91 8.23 -15.11
N GLU A 147 -10.51 8.52 -13.96
CA GLU A 147 -11.95 8.35 -13.70
C GLU A 147 -12.50 6.93 -13.91
N LYS A 148 -11.64 5.91 -14.10
CA LYS A 148 -12.05 4.55 -14.48
C LYS A 148 -11.58 3.45 -13.53
N ILE A 149 -10.47 3.62 -12.82
CA ILE A 149 -9.93 2.58 -11.92
C ILE A 149 -9.98 3.09 -10.47
N PHE A 150 -10.85 2.49 -9.65
CA PHE A 150 -10.87 2.77 -8.22
C PHE A 150 -9.86 1.90 -7.47
N CYS A 151 -8.99 2.53 -6.70
CA CYS A 151 -7.87 1.90 -6.01
C CYS A 151 -8.01 2.08 -4.49
N CYS A 152 -7.89 1.00 -3.73
CA CYS A 152 -7.83 1.00 -2.27
C CYS A 152 -7.05 -0.22 -1.75
N HIS A 153 -6.76 -0.29 -0.45
CA HIS A 153 -6.06 -1.44 0.11
C HIS A 153 -6.98 -2.66 0.24
N GLY A 154 -8.07 -2.47 1.01
CA GLY A 154 -9.13 -3.41 1.31
C GLY A 154 -10.00 -3.63 0.08
N GLY A 155 -11.25 -3.22 0.07
CA GLY A 155 -12.14 -3.58 -1.03
C GLY A 155 -13.28 -2.62 -1.28
N ALA A 156 -14.25 -3.11 -2.05
CA ALA A 156 -15.40 -2.36 -2.48
C ALA A 156 -16.24 -1.91 -1.30
N LEU A 157 -16.96 -0.81 -1.51
CA LEU A 157 -17.71 -0.14 -0.45
C LEU A 157 -19.21 -0.39 -0.57
N SER A 158 -19.88 -0.27 0.57
CA SER A 158 -21.30 0.09 0.64
C SER A 158 -21.54 1.59 0.40
N ALA A 159 -20.48 2.35 0.05
CA ALA A 159 -20.53 3.80 -0.08
C ALA A 159 -21.50 4.22 -1.17
N ASP A 160 -22.34 5.18 -0.83
CA ASP A 160 -23.30 5.76 -1.75
C ASP A 160 -22.67 6.83 -2.64
N SER A 161 -21.59 7.46 -2.18
CA SER A 161 -20.90 8.53 -2.90
C SER A 161 -19.43 8.61 -2.51
N MET A 162 -18.57 8.91 -3.49
CA MET A 162 -17.15 9.21 -3.28
C MET A 162 -16.93 10.43 -2.35
N GLU A 163 -17.93 11.30 -2.21
CA GLU A 163 -17.89 12.40 -1.23
C GLU A 163 -17.75 11.93 0.21
N GLN A 164 -18.23 10.72 0.53
CA GLN A 164 -18.06 10.16 1.87
C GLN A 164 -16.58 9.92 2.19
N ILE A 165 -15.80 9.51 1.19
CA ILE A 165 -14.34 9.33 1.29
C ILE A 165 -13.68 10.70 1.45
N ARG A 166 -14.05 11.67 0.61
CA ARG A 166 -13.47 13.03 0.64
C ARG A 166 -13.70 13.79 1.95
N ARG A 167 -14.77 13.45 2.69
CA ARG A 167 -15.13 14.08 3.98
C ARG A 167 -14.40 13.48 5.19
N ILE A 168 -13.66 12.37 5.02
CA ILE A 168 -12.86 11.82 6.11
C ILE A 168 -11.73 12.80 6.43
N MET A 169 -11.73 13.31 7.67
CA MET A 169 -10.73 14.27 8.14
C MET A 169 -9.45 13.55 8.56
N ARG A 170 -8.30 14.13 8.19
CA ARG A 170 -6.97 13.67 8.63
C ARG A 170 -6.33 14.71 9.56
N PRO A 171 -5.50 14.30 10.54
CA PRO A 171 -5.11 12.92 10.87
C PRO A 171 -6.27 12.12 11.50
N THR A 172 -6.37 10.83 11.18
CA THR A 172 -7.33 9.90 11.80
C THR A 172 -6.67 8.53 12.04
N ASP A 173 -7.09 7.87 13.12
CA ASP A 173 -6.83 6.43 13.29
C ASP A 173 -7.87 5.63 12.49
N VAL A 174 -7.60 4.35 12.25
CA VAL A 174 -8.53 3.42 11.60
C VAL A 174 -9.53 2.92 12.65
N PRO A 175 -10.84 3.16 12.49
CA PRO A 175 -11.84 2.65 13.42
C PRO A 175 -12.02 1.14 13.27
N ASP A 176 -12.57 0.49 14.30
CA ASP A 176 -12.84 -0.95 14.29
C ASP A 176 -13.97 -1.34 13.30
N GLN A 177 -14.78 -0.37 12.85
CA GLN A 177 -15.90 -0.56 11.93
C GLN A 177 -16.21 0.69 11.11
N GLY A 178 -16.96 0.52 10.02
CA GLY A 178 -17.45 1.60 9.16
C GLY A 178 -16.54 1.91 7.96
N LEU A 179 -16.86 2.96 7.22
CA LEU A 179 -16.30 3.24 5.89
C LEU A 179 -14.77 3.12 5.79
N LEU A 180 -14.04 3.76 6.70
CA LEU A 180 -12.57 3.73 6.68
C LEU A 180 -12.02 2.33 7.02
N CYS A 181 -12.70 1.59 7.91
CA CYS A 181 -12.36 0.20 8.19
C CYS A 181 -12.57 -0.66 6.92
N ASP A 182 -13.72 -0.51 6.26
CA ASP A 182 -14.09 -1.32 5.11
C ASP A 182 -13.20 -1.09 3.88
N LEU A 183 -12.78 0.16 3.65
CA LEU A 183 -11.77 0.53 2.64
C LEU A 183 -10.42 -0.18 2.82
N LEU A 184 -10.12 -0.61 4.04
CA LEU A 184 -8.82 -1.15 4.44
C LEU A 184 -8.88 -2.65 4.73
N TRP A 185 -10.06 -3.21 5.03
CA TRP A 185 -10.18 -4.58 5.57
C TRP A 185 -11.17 -5.50 4.86
N SER A 186 -12.02 -4.98 3.97
CA SER A 186 -12.98 -5.84 3.27
C SER A 186 -12.32 -6.70 2.21
N ASP A 187 -12.89 -7.88 1.94
CA ASP A 187 -12.36 -8.86 0.97
C ASP A 187 -13.43 -9.34 -0.03
N PRO A 188 -13.07 -9.56 -1.30
CA PRO A 188 -13.95 -10.23 -2.25
C PRO A 188 -14.10 -11.72 -1.89
N ASP A 189 -15.33 -12.23 -2.01
CA ASP A 189 -15.63 -13.67 -1.84
C ASP A 189 -16.57 -14.15 -2.95
N LYS A 190 -16.19 -15.25 -3.61
CA LYS A 190 -16.95 -15.85 -4.73
C LYS A 190 -18.20 -16.60 -4.26
N ASP A 191 -18.20 -17.07 -3.02
CA ASP A 191 -19.25 -17.90 -2.44
C ASP A 191 -20.30 -17.03 -1.70
N VAL A 192 -20.04 -15.73 -1.57
CA VAL A 192 -20.93 -14.74 -0.95
C VAL A 192 -21.84 -14.05 -1.98
N LEU A 193 -23.12 -13.97 -1.66
CA LEU A 193 -24.10 -13.14 -2.35
C LEU A 193 -24.31 -11.84 -1.56
N GLY A 194 -24.01 -10.69 -2.17
CA GLY A 194 -24.09 -9.41 -1.46
C GLY A 194 -22.94 -9.23 -0.47
N TRP A 195 -23.25 -9.08 0.81
CA TRP A 195 -22.27 -8.89 1.90
C TRP A 195 -22.29 -10.09 2.84
N GLY A 196 -21.12 -10.51 3.31
CA GLY A 196 -20.93 -11.64 4.22
C GLY A 196 -20.04 -11.31 5.41
N GLU A 197 -19.96 -12.23 6.36
CA GLU A 197 -18.99 -12.16 7.46
C GLU A 197 -17.57 -12.33 6.92
N ASN A 198 -16.60 -11.68 7.56
CA ASN A 198 -15.18 -11.82 7.23
C ASN A 198 -14.48 -12.64 8.32
N ASP A 199 -13.80 -13.72 7.92
CA ASP A 199 -13.05 -14.62 8.80
C ASP A 199 -11.91 -13.90 9.55
N ARG A 200 -11.50 -12.72 9.11
CA ARG A 200 -10.56 -11.84 9.83
C ARG A 200 -11.14 -11.29 11.14
N GLY A 201 -12.46 -11.38 11.35
CA GLY A 201 -13.15 -10.81 12.51
C GLY A 201 -13.28 -9.29 12.47
N VAL A 202 -13.02 -8.67 11.31
CA VAL A 202 -13.11 -7.22 11.06
C VAL A 202 -13.65 -6.97 9.66
N SER A 203 -14.47 -5.93 9.50
CA SER A 203 -15.17 -5.61 8.24
C SER A 203 -16.00 -6.78 7.68
N PHE A 204 -16.14 -6.86 6.36
CA PHE A 204 -17.06 -7.75 5.65
C PHE A 204 -16.40 -8.39 4.42
N THR A 205 -16.98 -9.49 3.96
CA THR A 205 -16.75 -10.02 2.62
C THR A 205 -17.81 -9.49 1.64
N PHE A 206 -17.49 -9.39 0.35
CA PHE A 206 -18.44 -8.94 -0.68
C PHE A 206 -18.40 -9.78 -1.96
N GLY A 207 -19.58 -10.02 -2.52
CA GLY A 207 -19.76 -10.82 -3.73
C GLY A 207 -19.57 -10.03 -5.03
N SER A 208 -19.51 -10.77 -6.15
CA SER A 208 -19.34 -10.18 -7.48
C SER A 208 -20.44 -9.19 -7.89
N GLU A 209 -21.65 -9.35 -7.38
CA GLU A 209 -22.76 -8.42 -7.61
C GLU A 209 -22.50 -7.04 -6.97
N VAL A 210 -21.86 -7.00 -5.80
CA VAL A 210 -21.49 -5.74 -5.13
C VAL A 210 -20.48 -4.97 -5.97
N VAL A 211 -19.48 -5.67 -6.51
CA VAL A 211 -18.49 -5.09 -7.43
C VAL A 211 -19.17 -4.50 -8.66
N ALA A 212 -20.01 -5.28 -9.34
CA ALA A 212 -20.70 -4.83 -10.55
C ALA A 212 -21.61 -3.61 -10.29
N LYS A 213 -22.35 -3.61 -9.17
CA LYS A 213 -23.21 -2.49 -8.76
C LYS A 213 -22.40 -1.23 -8.45
N PHE A 214 -21.28 -1.37 -7.74
CA PHE A 214 -20.39 -0.27 -7.40
C PHE A 214 -19.83 0.40 -8.65
N LEU A 215 -19.26 -0.41 -9.56
CA LEU A 215 -18.69 0.09 -10.81
C LEU A 215 -19.73 0.80 -11.67
N HIS A 216 -20.90 0.18 -11.85
CA HIS A 216 -21.98 0.77 -12.63
C HIS A 216 -22.49 2.10 -12.03
N LYS A 217 -22.62 2.17 -10.70
CA LYS A 217 -23.09 3.37 -10.00
C LYS A 217 -22.14 4.56 -10.15
N HIS A 218 -20.84 4.29 -10.24
CA HIS A 218 -19.80 5.31 -10.26
C HIS A 218 -19.14 5.51 -11.63
N ASP A 219 -19.66 4.86 -12.68
CA ASP A 219 -19.11 4.87 -14.06
C ASP A 219 -17.62 4.46 -14.12
N LEU A 220 -17.25 3.47 -13.32
CA LEU A 220 -15.91 2.90 -13.24
C LEU A 220 -15.83 1.58 -14.02
N ASP A 221 -14.63 1.21 -14.44
CA ASP A 221 -14.37 -0.02 -15.19
C ASP A 221 -13.74 -1.12 -14.31
N LEU A 222 -12.94 -0.73 -13.32
CA LEU A 222 -12.13 -1.66 -12.51
C LEU A 222 -12.00 -1.21 -11.05
N ILE A 223 -12.02 -2.19 -10.14
CA ILE A 223 -11.49 -2.04 -8.78
C ILE A 223 -10.10 -2.67 -8.72
N CYS A 224 -9.09 -1.92 -8.29
CA CYS A 224 -7.74 -2.41 -8.04
C CYS A 224 -7.47 -2.40 -6.53
N ARG A 225 -7.13 -3.56 -5.95
CA ARG A 225 -6.95 -3.70 -4.49
C ARG A 225 -5.78 -4.60 -4.13
N ALA A 226 -5.45 -4.75 -2.83
CA ALA A 226 -4.32 -5.55 -2.37
C ALA A 226 -4.65 -6.56 -1.24
N HIS A 227 -3.99 -6.55 -0.07
CA HIS A 227 -4.42 -7.18 1.22
C HIS A 227 -4.58 -8.72 1.30
N GLN A 228 -4.72 -9.42 0.18
CA GLN A 228 -4.80 -10.89 0.09
C GLN A 228 -3.62 -11.42 -0.72
N VAL A 229 -2.92 -12.40 -0.15
CA VAL A 229 -1.89 -13.15 -0.87
C VAL A 229 -2.56 -13.95 -1.99
N VAL A 230 -2.07 -13.79 -3.21
CA VAL A 230 -2.55 -14.48 -4.41
C VAL A 230 -1.37 -15.13 -5.14
N GLU A 231 -1.58 -16.33 -5.69
CA GLU A 231 -0.51 -17.21 -6.19
C GLU A 231 0.39 -16.52 -7.23
N ASP A 232 -0.19 -15.88 -8.24
CA ASP A 232 0.54 -15.23 -9.33
C ASP A 232 0.93 -13.76 -9.02
N GLY A 233 0.73 -13.30 -7.78
CA GLY A 233 0.89 -11.90 -7.39
C GLY A 233 -0.23 -10.98 -7.90
N TYR A 234 -1.12 -11.47 -8.76
CA TYR A 234 -2.41 -10.83 -9.04
C TYR A 234 -3.51 -11.88 -9.22
N GLU A 235 -4.75 -11.51 -8.94
CA GLU A 235 -5.91 -12.36 -9.18
C GLU A 235 -7.12 -11.53 -9.61
N PHE A 236 -7.81 -11.98 -10.67
CA PHE A 236 -9.05 -11.34 -11.10
C PHE A 236 -10.26 -11.93 -10.40
N PHE A 237 -11.21 -11.05 -10.08
CA PHE A 237 -12.52 -11.38 -9.53
C PHE A 237 -13.63 -10.74 -10.38
N ALA A 238 -14.87 -11.22 -10.20
CA ALA A 238 -16.08 -10.66 -10.82
C ALA A 238 -15.94 -10.40 -12.35
N LYS A 239 -15.55 -11.41 -13.13
CA LYS A 239 -15.34 -11.27 -14.60
C LYS A 239 -14.33 -10.15 -14.96
N ARG A 240 -13.24 -10.05 -14.19
CA ARG A 240 -12.16 -9.05 -14.35
C ARG A 240 -12.55 -7.61 -14.01
N GLN A 241 -13.67 -7.43 -13.30
CA GLN A 241 -14.10 -6.13 -12.77
C GLN A 241 -13.38 -5.75 -11.47
N LEU A 242 -12.70 -6.69 -10.83
CA LEU A 242 -11.80 -6.44 -9.71
C LEU A 242 -10.50 -7.19 -9.93
N VAL A 243 -9.37 -6.57 -9.56
CA VAL A 243 -8.06 -7.22 -9.49
C VAL A 243 -7.46 -7.02 -8.11
N THR A 244 -7.01 -8.12 -7.51
CA THR A 244 -6.16 -8.13 -6.32
C THR A 244 -4.71 -8.13 -6.77
N LEU A 245 -3.86 -7.29 -6.19
CA LEU A 245 -2.42 -7.22 -6.40
C LEU A 245 -1.69 -7.49 -5.09
N PHE A 246 -0.66 -8.32 -5.15
CA PHE A 246 0.23 -8.61 -4.04
C PHE A 246 1.67 -8.55 -4.54
N SER A 247 2.51 -7.70 -3.94
CA SER A 247 3.83 -7.37 -4.49
C SER A 247 5.00 -7.94 -3.66
N ALA A 248 4.71 -8.68 -2.60
CA ALA A 248 5.70 -9.38 -1.78
C ALA A 248 5.80 -10.87 -2.18
N PRO A 249 6.78 -11.28 -3.01
CA PRO A 249 6.96 -12.67 -3.39
C PRO A 249 7.43 -13.52 -2.20
N ASN A 250 7.12 -14.82 -2.24
CA ASN A 250 7.42 -15.77 -1.17
C ASN A 250 7.07 -15.20 0.23
N TYR A 251 5.82 -14.76 0.36
CA TYR A 251 5.41 -13.97 1.52
C TYR A 251 5.73 -14.68 2.82
N CYS A 252 6.40 -13.96 3.73
CA CYS A 252 6.87 -14.49 5.02
C CYS A 252 7.79 -15.74 4.95
N GLY A 253 8.18 -16.22 3.77
CA GLY A 253 8.85 -17.51 3.60
C GLY A 253 7.93 -18.72 3.77
N GLU A 254 6.62 -18.51 3.79
CA GLU A 254 5.60 -19.54 4.07
C GLU A 254 4.71 -19.82 2.85
N PHE A 255 4.58 -18.86 1.94
CA PHE A 255 3.78 -18.95 0.73
C PHE A 255 4.70 -19.08 -0.49
N ASP A 256 4.27 -19.82 -1.52
CA ASP A 256 5.01 -19.93 -2.78
C ASP A 256 4.49 -18.93 -3.83
N ASN A 257 4.01 -17.76 -3.39
CA ASN A 257 3.40 -16.77 -4.26
C ASN A 257 4.47 -15.93 -5.01
N ALA A 258 4.11 -15.49 -6.21
CA ALA A 258 4.82 -14.44 -6.92
C ALA A 258 4.42 -13.05 -6.36
N GLY A 259 5.22 -12.04 -6.72
CA GLY A 259 4.82 -10.63 -6.63
C GLY A 259 4.38 -10.10 -7.99
N ALA A 260 3.47 -9.15 -8.04
CA ALA A 260 3.11 -8.47 -9.29
C ALA A 260 3.05 -6.94 -9.12
N MET A 261 3.19 -6.24 -10.25
CA MET A 261 2.75 -4.85 -10.41
C MET A 261 1.84 -4.76 -11.64
N MET A 262 0.88 -3.84 -11.59
CA MET A 262 0.03 -3.51 -12.74
C MET A 262 0.47 -2.19 -13.36
N SER A 263 0.95 -2.20 -14.59
CA SER A 263 1.20 -0.98 -15.36
C SER A 263 -0.08 -0.58 -16.09
N VAL A 264 -0.48 0.66 -15.92
CA VAL A 264 -1.58 1.31 -16.65
C VAL A 264 -0.93 2.28 -17.63
N ASP A 265 -1.12 2.06 -18.92
CA ASP A 265 -0.63 2.98 -19.95
C ASP A 265 -1.63 4.12 -20.24
N GLU A 266 -1.23 5.09 -21.07
CA GLU A 266 -2.06 6.24 -21.47
C GLU A 266 -3.38 5.87 -22.15
N THR A 267 -3.53 4.63 -22.62
CA THR A 267 -4.74 4.10 -23.25
C THR A 267 -5.60 3.26 -22.29
N LEU A 268 -5.24 3.24 -21.00
CA LEU A 268 -5.82 2.38 -19.97
C LEU A 268 -5.64 0.89 -20.24
N MET A 269 -4.68 0.51 -21.07
CA MET A 269 -4.34 -0.88 -21.27
C MET A 269 -3.53 -1.37 -20.07
N LEU A 270 -3.97 -2.49 -19.51
CA LEU A 270 -3.40 -3.07 -18.30
C LEU A 270 -2.34 -4.11 -18.68
N PHE A 271 -1.11 -3.89 -18.24
CA PHE A 271 -0.03 -4.86 -18.33
C PHE A 271 0.39 -5.33 -16.94
N TYR A 272 0.54 -6.63 -16.77
CA TYR A 272 1.02 -7.22 -15.52
C TYR A 272 2.48 -7.60 -15.69
N ALA A 273 3.35 -7.07 -14.83
CA ALA A 273 4.72 -7.53 -14.73
C ALA A 273 4.83 -8.49 -13.55
N PHE A 274 5.34 -9.68 -13.83
CA PHE A 274 5.48 -10.79 -12.90
C PHE A 274 6.85 -10.76 -12.22
N PHE A 275 6.86 -11.02 -10.93
CA PHE A 275 8.05 -11.25 -10.13
C PHE A 275 7.95 -12.62 -9.47
N VAL A 276 8.35 -13.66 -10.20
CA VAL A 276 8.67 -14.95 -9.58
C VAL A 276 10.13 -14.87 -9.17
N ILE A 277 10.42 -14.94 -7.88
CA ILE A 277 11.81 -15.09 -7.43
C ILE A 277 12.02 -16.54 -7.04
N SER A 278 12.50 -17.32 -8.01
CA SER A 278 13.20 -18.57 -7.71
C SER A 278 14.41 -18.22 -6.85
N PHE A 279 14.43 -18.70 -5.60
CA PHE A 279 15.69 -18.76 -4.86
C PHE A 279 16.61 -19.75 -5.58
N PRO A 280 17.91 -19.46 -5.79
CA PRO A 280 18.88 -20.49 -6.12
C PRO A 280 19.02 -21.50 -4.98
#